data_AF-A0AAV7UQC5-F1
#
_entry.id   AF-A0AAV7UQC5-F1
#
_cell.length_a   1.000
_cell.length_b   1.000
_cell.length_c   1.000
_cell.angle_alpha   90.00
_cell.angle_beta   90.00
_cell.angle_gamma   90.00
#
_symmetry.space_group_name_H-M   'P 1'
#
loop_
_entity.id
_entity.type
_entity.pdbx_description
1 polymer ?
#
loop_
_entity_poly.entity_id
_entity_poly.type
_entity_poly.pdbx_seq_one_letter_code
_entity_poly.pdbx_strand_id
1 'polypeptide(L)'
;MVHNHEQAQKESRKLKLANRQLQLSIIKVVKSWRDTGTRIASMETRTEELETEVRAATVQTATQGQQISDIQWKLEDAENRQRRNNLRILGIAEDLEGQDTRACIVLLFKKAFPDLTGWDWEKEIQRAHRFPLMRKKQTSTTTGRDQSYPGAIIVYFVNFLLRQVVFERTRPNSKLTVEGVSFFTRPDFAHATVERKWRLRQMIVQFQELGAEAYLLSPARLKV
;
A
#
# COMPACT_ATOMS: atom_id res chain seq x y z
N MET A 1 56.86 61.13 58.60
CA MET A 1 55.50 60.58 58.86
C MET A 1 54.42 61.13 57.94
N VAL A 2 54.47 62.40 57.48
CA VAL A 2 53.42 63.02 56.64
C VAL A 2 53.31 62.41 55.22
N HIS A 3 54.43 62.06 54.58
CA HIS A 3 54.43 61.51 53.22
C HIS A 3 53.76 60.12 53.10
N ASN A 4 53.98 59.25 54.10
CA ASN A 4 53.32 57.93 54.18
C ASN A 4 51.80 58.06 54.38
N HIS A 5 51.35 59.11 55.09
CA HIS A 5 49.93 59.36 55.30
C HIS A 5 49.23 59.80 54.01
N GLU A 6 49.87 60.62 53.19
CA GLU A 6 49.33 61.09 51.91
C GLU A 6 49.27 59.97 50.85
N GLN A 7 50.29 59.09 50.80
CA GLN A 7 50.27 57.88 49.96
C GLN A 7 49.15 56.91 50.36
N ALA A 8 48.99 56.65 51.66
CA ALA A 8 47.91 55.79 52.17
C ALA A 8 46.51 56.36 51.85
N GLN A 9 46.33 57.69 51.89
CA GLN A 9 45.08 58.32 51.48
C GLN A 9 44.82 58.19 49.97
N LYS A 10 45.84 58.31 49.11
CA LYS A 10 45.71 58.10 47.66
C LYS A 10 45.35 56.66 47.31
N GLU A 11 45.97 55.68 47.98
CA GLU A 11 45.64 54.26 47.82
C GLU A 11 44.24 53.94 48.32
N SER A 12 43.84 54.47 49.48
CA SER A 12 42.47 54.32 50.00
C SER A 12 41.43 54.87 49.02
N ARG A 13 41.69 56.01 48.37
CA ARG A 13 40.80 56.57 47.34
C ARG A 13 40.73 55.68 46.10
N LYS A 14 41.86 55.15 45.62
CA LYS A 14 41.90 54.20 44.49
C LYS A 14 41.11 52.93 44.79
N LEU A 15 41.30 52.35 45.99
CA LEU A 15 40.57 51.18 46.45
C LEU A 15 39.06 51.43 46.54
N LYS A 16 38.63 52.59 47.04
CA LYS A 16 37.21 52.97 47.07
C LYS A 16 36.62 53.08 45.66
N LEU A 17 37.38 53.62 44.71
CA LEU A 17 36.94 53.79 43.32
C LEU A 17 36.83 52.44 42.60
N ALA A 18 37.82 51.56 42.77
CA ALA A 18 37.79 50.19 42.27
C ALA A 18 36.63 49.38 42.88
N ASN A 19 36.41 49.49 44.20
CA ASN A 19 35.28 48.85 44.87
C ASN A 19 33.95 49.35 44.29
N ARG A 20 33.79 50.66 44.06
CA ARG A 20 32.59 51.21 43.40
C ARG A 20 32.38 50.65 41.99
N GLN A 21 33.45 50.49 41.21
CA GLN A 21 33.38 49.88 39.87
C GLN A 21 32.99 48.40 39.92
N LEU A 22 33.53 47.64 40.88
CA LEU A 22 33.16 46.25 41.13
C LEU A 22 31.69 46.13 41.54
N GLN A 23 31.18 47.03 42.40
CA GLN A 23 29.76 47.03 42.76
C GLN A 23 28.88 47.26 41.53
N LEU A 24 29.25 48.18 40.64
CA LEU A 24 28.51 48.42 39.41
C LEU A 24 28.55 47.24 38.44
N SER A 25 29.70 46.55 38.31
CA SER A 25 29.79 45.36 37.46
C SER A 25 28.98 44.19 38.04
N ILE A 26 29.01 43.99 39.36
CA ILE A 26 28.18 42.99 40.06
C ILE A 26 26.70 43.24 39.78
N ILE A 27 26.23 44.48 39.91
CA ILE A 27 24.81 44.83 39.62
C ILE A 27 24.45 44.49 38.17
N LYS A 28 25.33 44.79 37.21
CA LYS A 28 25.10 44.45 35.79
C LYS A 28 25.01 42.94 35.58
N VAL A 29 25.92 42.17 36.18
CA VAL A 29 25.91 40.71 36.10
C VAL A 29 24.64 40.14 36.71
N VAL A 30 24.26 40.57 37.92
CA VAL A 30 23.02 40.15 38.58
C VAL A 30 21.79 40.44 37.73
N LYS A 31 21.73 41.62 37.08
CA LYS A 31 20.64 41.95 36.16
C LYS A 31 20.62 40.99 34.96
N SER A 32 21.76 40.79 34.29
CA SER A 32 21.84 39.85 33.17
C SER A 32 21.46 38.43 33.57
N TRP A 33 21.82 38.00 34.79
CA TRP A 33 21.48 36.68 35.30
C TRP A 33 19.98 36.52 35.51
N ARG A 34 19.32 37.55 36.05
CA ARG A 34 17.86 37.58 36.18
C ARG A 34 17.18 37.52 34.81
N ASP A 35 17.66 38.30 33.85
CA ASP A 35 17.11 38.32 32.49
C ASP A 35 17.32 36.97 31.77
N THR A 36 18.44 36.29 32.01
CA THR A 36 18.63 34.91 31.51
C THR A 36 17.70 33.92 32.21
N GLY A 37 17.47 34.07 33.51
CA GLY A 37 16.56 33.21 34.27
C GLY A 37 15.11 33.30 33.77
N THR A 38 14.62 34.51 33.48
CA THR A 38 13.27 34.68 32.92
C THR A 38 13.15 34.11 31.50
N ARG A 39 14.19 34.25 30.68
CA ARG A 39 14.23 33.62 29.35
C ARG A 39 14.24 32.09 29.43
N ILE A 40 14.98 31.51 30.37
CA ILE A 40 15.02 30.06 30.60
C ILE A 40 13.64 29.56 31.02
N ALA A 41 13.00 30.19 32.02
CA ALA A 41 11.66 29.79 32.46
C ALA A 41 10.61 29.85 31.32
N SER A 42 10.70 30.88 30.47
CA SER A 42 9.84 30.98 29.28
C SER A 42 10.13 29.87 28.26
N MET A 43 11.40 29.48 28.07
CA MET A 43 11.77 28.37 27.20
C MET A 43 11.32 27.02 27.75
N GLU A 44 11.42 26.81 29.07
CA GLU A 44 10.95 25.59 29.74
C GLU A 44 9.44 25.42 29.54
N THR A 45 8.66 26.47 29.79
CA THR A 45 7.20 26.46 29.56
C THR A 45 6.86 26.10 28.11
N ARG A 46 7.54 26.73 27.14
CA ARG A 46 7.33 26.42 25.71
C ARG A 46 7.76 24.99 25.35
N THR A 47 8.77 24.45 26.02
CA THR A 47 9.23 23.08 25.78
C THR A 47 8.21 22.09 26.31
N GLU A 48 7.65 22.33 27.50
CA GLU A 48 6.56 21.54 28.05
C GLU A 48 5.32 21.56 27.14
N GLU A 49 4.91 22.74 26.67
CA GLU A 49 3.82 22.89 25.69
C GLU A 49 4.09 22.07 24.42
N LEU A 50 5.27 22.24 23.81
CA LEU A 50 5.65 21.50 22.61
C LEU A 50 5.70 19.98 22.85
N GLU A 51 6.20 19.52 24.00
CA GLU A 51 6.20 18.10 24.33
C GLU A 51 4.78 17.54 24.43
N THR A 52 3.84 18.29 25.02
CA THR A 52 2.44 17.86 25.09
C THR A 52 1.79 17.80 23.71
N GLU A 53 2.05 18.78 22.85
CA GLU A 53 1.56 18.80 21.46
C GLU A 53 2.13 17.63 20.65
N VAL A 54 3.44 17.36 20.76
CA VAL A 54 4.08 16.23 20.09
C VAL A 54 3.48 14.91 20.57
N ARG A 55 3.27 14.72 21.88
CA ARG A 55 2.62 13.53 22.41
C ARG A 55 1.20 13.37 21.86
N ALA A 56 0.42 14.45 21.82
CA ALA A 56 -0.93 14.41 21.23
C ALA A 56 -0.90 14.05 19.73
N ALA A 57 0.01 14.65 18.97
CA ALA A 57 0.16 14.40 17.53
C ALA A 57 0.63 12.97 17.24
N THR A 58 1.52 12.40 18.05
CA THR A 58 1.96 11.00 17.90
C THR A 58 0.82 10.00 18.14
N VAL A 59 0.00 10.22 19.18
CA VAL A 59 -1.20 9.42 19.44
C VAL A 59 -2.21 9.56 18.29
N GLN A 60 -2.45 10.78 17.81
CA GLN A 60 -3.34 11.03 16.68
C GLN A 60 -2.85 10.32 15.40
N THR A 61 -1.56 10.37 15.11
CA THR A 61 -0.98 9.71 13.93
C THR A 61 -1.11 8.19 14.04
N ALA A 62 -0.88 7.61 15.24
CA ALA A 62 -1.05 6.18 15.46
C ALA A 62 -2.51 5.74 15.28
N THR A 63 -3.47 6.49 15.83
CA THR A 63 -4.90 6.21 15.68
C THR A 63 -5.37 6.33 14.23
N GLN A 64 -4.91 7.36 13.51
CA GLN A 64 -5.17 7.50 12.07
C GLN A 64 -4.57 6.35 11.27
N GLY A 65 -3.35 5.92 11.59
CA GLY A 65 -2.71 4.76 10.96
C GLY A 65 -3.55 3.49 11.12
N GLN A 66 -4.09 3.26 12.32
CA GLN A 66 -4.99 2.14 12.57
C GLN A 66 -6.28 2.24 11.76
N GLN A 67 -6.92 3.41 11.75
CA GLN A 67 -8.16 3.65 10.98
C GLN A 67 -7.95 3.43 9.48
N ILE A 68 -6.82 3.90 8.93
CA ILE A 68 -6.47 3.69 7.51
C ILE A 68 -6.31 2.19 7.24
N SER A 69 -5.63 1.45 8.12
CA SER A 69 -5.48 0.00 7.97
C SER A 69 -6.83 -0.72 7.97
N ASP A 70 -7.71 -0.36 8.91
CA ASP A 70 -9.06 -0.94 9.01
C ASP A 70 -9.92 -0.63 7.77
N ILE A 71 -9.84 0.60 7.25
CA ILE A 71 -10.55 1.01 6.04
C ILE A 71 -10.01 0.25 4.83
N GLN A 72 -8.69 0.13 4.68
CA GLN A 72 -8.07 -0.63 3.59
C GLN A 72 -8.51 -2.09 3.62
N TRP A 73 -8.55 -2.72 4.80
CA TRP A 73 -9.03 -4.09 4.95
C TRP A 73 -10.50 -4.24 4.59
N LYS A 74 -11.37 -3.34 5.07
CA LYS A 74 -12.80 -3.34 4.72
C LYS A 74 -13.03 -3.13 3.23
N LEU A 75 -12.26 -2.24 2.60
CA LEU A 75 -12.33 -1.98 1.17
C LEU A 75 -11.88 -3.21 0.37
N GLU A 76 -10.76 -3.83 0.74
CA GLU A 76 -10.27 -5.06 0.10
C GLU A 76 -11.31 -6.20 0.20
N ASP A 77 -11.94 -6.38 1.36
CA ASP A 77 -12.98 -7.40 1.55
C ASP A 77 -14.23 -7.10 0.71
N ALA A 78 -14.71 -5.85 0.72
CA ALA A 78 -15.87 -5.42 -0.08
C ALA A 78 -15.62 -5.63 -1.59
N GLU A 79 -14.46 -5.23 -2.08
CA GLU A 79 -14.06 -5.43 -3.46
C GLU A 79 -14.01 -6.91 -3.85
N ASN A 80 -13.43 -7.76 -3.00
CA ASN A 80 -13.36 -9.19 -3.27
C ASN A 80 -14.73 -9.87 -3.25
N ARG A 81 -15.62 -9.44 -2.34
CA ARG A 81 -17.02 -9.93 -2.31
C ARG A 81 -17.76 -9.55 -3.58
N GLN A 82 -17.58 -8.32 -4.06
CA GLN A 82 -18.19 -7.85 -5.31
C GLN A 82 -17.65 -8.59 -6.54
N ARG A 83 -16.34 -8.89 -6.56
CA ARG A 83 -15.66 -9.59 -7.67
C ARG A 83 -15.74 -11.13 -7.55
N ARG A 84 -16.34 -11.67 -6.49
CA ARG A 84 -16.40 -13.14 -6.23
C ARG A 84 -17.03 -13.92 -7.38
N ASN A 85 -18.05 -13.33 -8.02
CA ASN A 85 -18.77 -13.93 -9.14
C ASN A 85 -18.09 -13.66 -10.51
N ASN A 86 -17.01 -12.88 -10.53
CA ASN A 86 -16.27 -12.61 -11.74
C ASN A 86 -15.29 -13.75 -12.04
N LEU A 87 -15.12 -14.02 -13.32
CA LEU A 87 -14.06 -14.87 -13.85
C LEU A 87 -13.36 -14.13 -14.99
N ARG A 88 -12.04 -14.12 -14.96
CA ARG A 88 -11.19 -13.54 -16.01
C ARG A 88 -10.85 -14.62 -17.01
N ILE A 89 -11.14 -14.38 -18.28
CA ILE A 89 -10.73 -15.25 -19.39
C ILE A 89 -9.58 -14.59 -20.13
N LEU A 90 -8.54 -15.36 -20.42
CA LEU A 90 -7.30 -14.91 -21.05
C LEU A 90 -7.05 -15.72 -22.31
N GLY A 91 -6.47 -15.10 -23.34
CA GLY A 91 -6.04 -15.77 -24.57
C GLY A 91 -7.05 -15.76 -25.72
N ILE A 92 -8.25 -15.20 -25.51
CA ILE A 92 -9.23 -15.00 -26.58
C ILE A 92 -8.80 -13.82 -27.44
N ALA A 93 -8.59 -14.04 -28.73
CA ALA A 93 -8.18 -13.00 -29.68
C ALA A 93 -9.27 -11.94 -29.87
N GLU A 94 -8.88 -10.69 -30.15
CA GLU A 94 -9.81 -9.54 -30.21
C GLU A 94 -10.78 -9.61 -31.38
N ASP A 95 -10.36 -10.22 -32.49
CA ASP A 95 -11.12 -10.45 -33.71
C ASP A 95 -12.19 -11.55 -33.56
N LEU A 96 -11.99 -12.49 -32.64
CA LEU A 96 -12.90 -13.63 -32.43
C LEU A 96 -14.19 -13.25 -31.68
N GLU A 97 -14.21 -12.12 -30.96
CA GLU A 97 -15.37 -11.74 -30.15
C GLU A 97 -16.57 -11.27 -30.98
N GLY A 98 -16.32 -10.73 -32.17
CA GLY A 98 -17.33 -10.04 -32.96
C GLY A 98 -17.88 -8.79 -32.25
N GLN A 99 -19.16 -8.49 -32.47
CA GLN A 99 -19.82 -7.30 -31.92
C GLN A 99 -20.35 -7.50 -30.48
N ASP A 100 -20.57 -8.74 -30.05
CA ASP A 100 -21.09 -9.09 -28.72
C ASP A 100 -20.20 -10.11 -28.01
N THR A 101 -19.33 -9.59 -27.13
CA THR A 101 -18.44 -10.41 -26.29
C THR A 101 -19.22 -11.42 -25.43
N ARG A 102 -20.43 -11.09 -24.96
CA ARG A 102 -21.22 -12.01 -24.13
C ARG A 102 -21.70 -13.20 -24.95
N ALA A 103 -22.25 -12.97 -26.13
CA ALA A 103 -22.69 -14.04 -27.01
C ALA A 103 -21.52 -14.98 -27.38
N CYS A 104 -20.34 -14.42 -27.68
CA CYS A 104 -19.14 -15.20 -27.94
C CYS A 104 -18.76 -16.12 -26.76
N ILE A 105 -18.71 -15.57 -25.54
CA ILE A 105 -18.41 -16.37 -24.34
C ILE A 105 -19.47 -17.44 -24.06
N VAL A 106 -20.75 -17.14 -24.24
CA VAL A 106 -21.84 -18.12 -24.07
C VAL A 106 -21.64 -19.30 -25.01
N LEU A 107 -21.36 -19.04 -26.29
CA LEU A 107 -21.09 -20.10 -27.28
C LEU A 107 -19.83 -20.89 -26.93
N LEU A 108 -18.77 -20.20 -26.53
CA LEU A 108 -17.52 -20.84 -26.13
C LEU A 108 -17.71 -21.77 -24.93
N PHE A 109 -18.47 -21.36 -23.91
CA PHE A 109 -18.72 -22.17 -22.72
C PHE A 109 -19.67 -23.33 -22.98
N LYS A 110 -20.71 -23.15 -23.81
CA LYS A 110 -21.58 -24.25 -24.27
C LYS A 110 -20.74 -25.36 -24.93
N LYS A 111 -19.72 -25.00 -25.71
CA LYS A 111 -18.81 -25.95 -26.37
C LYS A 111 -17.73 -26.50 -25.44
N ALA A 112 -17.20 -25.68 -24.53
CA ALA A 112 -16.15 -26.07 -23.59
C ALA A 112 -16.66 -27.03 -22.50
N PHE A 113 -17.94 -26.91 -22.11
CA PHE A 113 -18.54 -27.67 -21.03
C PHE A 113 -19.87 -28.30 -21.44
N PRO A 114 -19.86 -29.26 -22.38
CA PRO A 114 -21.09 -29.89 -22.87
C PRO A 114 -21.85 -30.61 -21.75
N ASP A 115 -21.18 -31.11 -20.71
CA ASP A 115 -21.81 -31.83 -19.60
C ASP A 115 -22.59 -30.92 -18.63
N LEU A 116 -22.44 -29.59 -18.73
CA LEU A 116 -23.13 -28.63 -17.88
C LEU A 116 -24.51 -28.26 -18.46
N THR A 117 -25.27 -29.26 -18.92
CA THR A 117 -26.59 -29.09 -19.56
C THR A 117 -27.67 -28.59 -18.60
N GLY A 118 -27.48 -28.76 -17.28
CA GLY A 118 -28.40 -28.27 -16.26
C GLY A 118 -28.38 -26.74 -16.06
N TRP A 119 -27.48 -26.03 -16.74
CA TRP A 119 -27.33 -24.59 -16.62
C TRP A 119 -27.65 -23.90 -17.94
N ASP A 120 -28.50 -22.87 -17.88
CA ASP A 120 -28.78 -22.01 -19.01
C ASP A 120 -27.73 -20.90 -19.10
N TRP A 121 -26.68 -21.12 -19.91
CA TRP A 121 -25.56 -20.18 -20.08
C TRP A 121 -25.98 -18.76 -20.43
N GLU A 122 -27.10 -18.57 -21.13
CA GLU A 122 -27.59 -17.24 -21.48
C GLU A 122 -28.12 -16.50 -20.26
N LYS A 123 -28.78 -17.19 -19.33
CA LYS A 123 -29.27 -16.61 -18.07
C LYS A 123 -28.17 -16.48 -17.02
N GLU A 124 -27.23 -17.41 -17.03
CA GLU A 124 -26.18 -17.48 -16.02
C GLU A 124 -25.05 -16.47 -16.23
N ILE A 125 -24.76 -16.10 -17.48
CA ILE A 125 -23.82 -15.03 -17.79
C ILE A 125 -24.59 -13.73 -17.92
N GLN A 126 -24.49 -12.87 -16.91
CA GLN A 126 -25.14 -11.57 -16.94
C GLN A 126 -24.39 -10.57 -17.83
N ARG A 127 -23.05 -10.57 -17.72
CA ARG A 127 -22.19 -9.61 -18.43
C ARG A 127 -20.88 -10.27 -18.82
N ALA A 128 -20.41 -9.97 -20.01
CA ALA A 128 -19.03 -10.21 -20.41
C ALA A 128 -18.53 -8.97 -21.13
N HIS A 129 -17.36 -8.49 -20.74
CA HIS A 129 -16.73 -7.35 -21.39
C HIS A 129 -15.23 -7.50 -21.35
N ARG A 130 -14.57 -6.98 -22.37
CA ARG A 130 -13.12 -6.92 -22.41
C ARG A 130 -12.63 -5.86 -21.44
N PHE A 131 -11.76 -6.26 -20.52
CA PHE A 131 -11.02 -5.33 -19.68
C PHE A 131 -10.00 -4.62 -20.56
N PRO A 132 -10.03 -3.28 -20.65
CA PRO A 132 -9.06 -2.55 -21.44
C PRO A 132 -7.70 -2.76 -20.81
N LEU A 133 -6.83 -3.52 -21.47
CA LEU A 133 -5.41 -3.34 -21.24
C LEU A 133 -5.11 -1.93 -21.73
N MET A 134 -4.56 -1.08 -20.86
CA MET A 134 -3.77 0.02 -21.36
C MET A 134 -2.67 -0.62 -22.21
N ARG A 135 -2.84 -0.61 -23.54
CA ARG A 135 -1.79 -1.01 -24.46
C ARG A 135 -0.60 -0.16 -24.07
N LYS A 136 0.38 -0.74 -23.37
CA LYS A 136 1.75 -0.26 -23.56
C LYS A 136 2.01 -0.59 -25.03
N LYS A 137 1.82 0.41 -25.88
CA LYS A 137 2.25 0.39 -27.27
C LYS A 137 3.74 0.10 -27.17
N GLN A 138 4.14 -1.16 -27.27
CA GLN A 138 5.53 -1.52 -27.40
C GLN A 138 5.94 -1.04 -28.78
N THR A 139 6.36 0.21 -28.85
CA THR A 139 7.21 0.69 -29.91
C THR A 139 8.56 0.03 -29.69
N SER A 140 8.73 -1.20 -30.16
CA SER A 140 10.06 -1.78 -30.27
C SER A 140 10.17 -2.53 -31.59
N THR A 141 10.61 -1.79 -32.59
CA THR A 141 11.36 -2.23 -33.76
C THR A 141 12.53 -3.13 -33.34
N THR A 142 12.31 -4.38 -32.95
CA THR A 142 13.39 -5.40 -32.85
C THR A 142 12.78 -6.80 -32.88
N THR A 143 12.97 -7.50 -34.01
CA THR A 143 12.89 -8.96 -34.15
C THR A 143 11.65 -9.66 -33.56
N GLY A 144 10.56 -9.71 -34.32
CA GLY A 144 9.85 -10.97 -34.58
C GLY A 144 8.93 -11.59 -33.51
N ARG A 145 8.55 -10.88 -32.44
CA ARG A 145 7.40 -11.29 -31.60
C ARG A 145 6.62 -10.08 -31.09
N ASP A 146 5.93 -9.40 -32.00
CA ASP A 146 4.82 -8.49 -31.65
C ASP A 146 3.59 -9.31 -31.21
N GLN A 147 3.72 -10.14 -30.18
CA GLN A 147 2.57 -10.80 -29.57
C GLN A 147 1.97 -9.85 -28.54
N SER A 148 1.22 -8.86 -29.03
CA SER A 148 0.25 -8.13 -28.21
C SER A 148 -0.70 -9.15 -27.60
N TYR A 149 -0.50 -9.49 -26.32
CA TYR A 149 -1.36 -10.47 -25.66
C TYR A 149 -2.77 -9.88 -25.60
N PRO A 150 -3.80 -10.61 -26.08
CA PRO A 150 -5.15 -10.09 -26.05
C PRO A 150 -5.55 -9.77 -24.60
N GLY A 151 -6.26 -8.66 -24.44
CA GLY A 151 -6.80 -8.27 -23.15
C GLY A 151 -7.67 -9.34 -22.48
N ALA A 152 -7.78 -9.27 -21.16
CA ALA A 152 -8.60 -10.21 -20.41
C ALA A 152 -10.09 -9.88 -20.60
N ILE A 153 -10.94 -10.88 -20.77
CA ILE A 153 -12.40 -10.71 -20.71
C ILE A 153 -12.84 -10.96 -19.28
N ILE A 154 -13.61 -10.05 -18.69
CA ILE A 154 -14.23 -10.26 -17.39
C ILE A 154 -15.66 -10.71 -17.62
N VAL A 155 -15.97 -11.90 -17.10
CA VAL A 155 -17.30 -12.51 -17.16
C VAL A 155 -17.91 -12.51 -15.76
N TYR A 156 -19.08 -11.91 -15.63
CA TYR A 156 -19.88 -11.93 -14.41
C TYR A 156 -20.93 -13.04 -14.50
N PHE A 157 -20.88 -13.95 -13.53
CA PHE A 157 -21.87 -15.01 -13.36
C PHE A 157 -22.95 -14.60 -12.36
N VAL A 158 -24.20 -14.95 -12.64
CA VAL A 158 -25.28 -14.79 -11.67
C VAL A 158 -25.09 -15.77 -10.51
N ASN A 159 -24.81 -17.04 -10.82
CA ASN A 159 -24.59 -18.07 -9.82
C ASN A 159 -23.10 -18.28 -9.49
N PHE A 160 -22.75 -18.12 -8.21
CA PHE A 160 -21.40 -18.38 -7.71
C PHE A 160 -20.98 -19.86 -7.90
N LEU A 161 -21.90 -20.80 -7.74
CA LEU A 161 -21.61 -22.23 -7.84
C LEU A 161 -21.17 -22.59 -9.26
N LEU A 162 -21.91 -22.13 -10.27
CA LEU A 162 -21.55 -22.37 -11.66
C LEU A 162 -20.18 -21.76 -11.98
N ARG A 163 -19.94 -20.52 -11.54
CA ARG A 163 -18.62 -19.89 -11.67
C ARG A 163 -17.51 -20.74 -11.06
N GLN A 164 -17.75 -21.32 -9.89
CA GLN A 164 -16.77 -22.18 -9.22
C GLN A 164 -16.54 -23.49 -9.97
N VAL A 165 -17.60 -24.15 -10.45
CA VAL A 165 -17.50 -25.38 -11.26
C VAL A 165 -16.73 -25.10 -12.54
N VAL A 166 -17.02 -24.00 -13.24
CA VAL A 166 -16.25 -23.58 -14.42
C VAL A 166 -14.79 -23.36 -14.04
N PHE A 167 -14.51 -22.62 -12.97
CA PHE A 167 -13.14 -22.34 -12.54
C PHE A 167 -12.36 -23.63 -12.17
N GLU A 168 -13.00 -24.58 -11.50
CA GLU A 168 -12.37 -25.85 -11.11
C GLU A 168 -12.06 -26.73 -12.33
N ARG A 169 -12.96 -26.80 -13.31
CA ARG A 169 -12.73 -27.49 -14.60
C ARG A 169 -11.63 -26.84 -15.43
N THR A 170 -11.36 -25.56 -15.21
CA THR A 170 -10.43 -24.73 -15.98
C THR A 170 -9.16 -24.37 -15.20
N ARG A 171 -8.85 -25.12 -14.12
CA ARG A 171 -7.79 -24.86 -13.12
C ARG A 171 -6.52 -24.22 -13.72
N PRO A 172 -5.80 -23.39 -12.93
CA PRO A 172 -5.00 -22.25 -13.41
C PRO A 172 -3.80 -22.54 -14.33
N ASN A 173 -3.48 -23.81 -14.61
CA ASN A 173 -2.38 -24.22 -15.49
C ASN A 173 -2.84 -25.03 -16.72
N SER A 174 -4.12 -25.42 -16.83
CA SER A 174 -4.61 -26.14 -18.00
C SER A 174 -5.10 -25.15 -19.05
N LYS A 175 -4.36 -25.06 -20.16
CA LYS A 175 -4.82 -24.41 -21.39
C LYS A 175 -6.02 -25.19 -21.91
N LEU A 176 -7.20 -24.58 -21.97
CA LEU A 176 -8.35 -25.20 -22.60
C LEU A 176 -8.38 -24.80 -24.07
N THR A 177 -8.45 -25.80 -24.94
CA THR A 177 -8.54 -25.61 -26.38
C THR A 177 -9.88 -26.14 -26.84
N VAL A 178 -10.70 -25.25 -27.41
CA VAL A 178 -12.02 -25.57 -27.97
C VAL A 178 -12.03 -25.07 -29.39
N GLU A 179 -12.18 -25.97 -30.37
CA GLU A 179 -12.21 -25.62 -31.81
C GLU A 179 -11.02 -24.75 -32.26
N GLY A 180 -9.82 -25.03 -31.73
CA GLY A 180 -8.61 -24.24 -32.02
C GLY A 180 -8.48 -22.95 -31.19
N VAL A 181 -9.52 -22.53 -30.47
CA VAL A 181 -9.49 -21.38 -29.56
C VAL A 181 -8.95 -21.82 -28.22
N SER A 182 -7.82 -21.24 -27.85
CA SER A 182 -7.15 -21.54 -26.59
C SER A 182 -7.37 -20.46 -25.55
N PHE A 183 -7.88 -20.82 -24.38
CA PHE A 183 -8.07 -19.86 -23.30
C PHE A 183 -7.71 -20.42 -21.92
N PHE A 184 -7.51 -19.50 -20.98
CA PHE A 184 -7.29 -19.78 -19.57
C PHE A 184 -8.28 -18.99 -18.73
N THR A 185 -8.65 -19.53 -17.56
CA THR A 185 -9.47 -18.80 -16.60
C THR A 185 -8.66 -18.43 -15.37
N ARG A 186 -8.99 -17.28 -14.77
CA ARG A 186 -8.47 -16.88 -13.45
C ARG A 186 -9.57 -16.22 -12.63
N PRO A 187 -9.55 -16.36 -11.29
CA PRO A 187 -10.42 -15.57 -10.45
C PRO A 187 -10.08 -14.09 -10.58
N ASP A 188 -11.10 -13.23 -10.51
CA ASP A 188 -10.90 -11.79 -10.38
C ASP A 188 -10.78 -11.43 -8.89
N PHE A 189 -9.62 -10.92 -8.49
CA PHE A 189 -9.33 -10.53 -7.12
C PHE A 189 -8.99 -9.04 -7.06
N ALA A 190 -9.16 -8.42 -5.89
CA ALA A 190 -8.65 -7.09 -5.62
C ALA A 190 -7.13 -7.01 -5.82
N HIS A 191 -6.65 -5.82 -6.21
CA HIS A 191 -5.23 -5.60 -6.50
C HIS A 191 -4.34 -5.99 -5.32
N ALA A 192 -4.68 -5.55 -4.11
CA ALA A 192 -3.95 -5.88 -2.88
C ALA A 192 -3.87 -7.40 -2.64
N THR A 193 -4.95 -8.13 -2.92
CA THR A 193 -4.97 -9.59 -2.81
C THR A 193 -4.07 -10.24 -3.86
N VAL A 194 -4.11 -9.77 -5.11
CA VAL A 194 -3.23 -10.27 -6.19
C VAL A 194 -1.77 -10.05 -5.85
N GLU A 195 -1.42 -8.86 -5.35
CA GLU A 195 -0.07 -8.52 -4.91
C GLU A 195 0.38 -9.43 -3.76
N ARG A 196 -0.47 -9.64 -2.75
CA ARG A 196 -0.20 -10.56 -1.64
C ARG A 196 0.05 -11.98 -2.13
N LYS A 197 -0.77 -12.49 -3.07
CA LYS A 197 -0.55 -13.80 -3.69
C LYS A 197 0.78 -13.87 -4.45
N TRP A 198 1.16 -12.80 -5.14
CA TRP A 198 2.42 -12.76 -5.87
C TRP A 198 3.62 -12.86 -4.92
N ARG A 199 3.61 -12.10 -3.82
CA ARG A 199 4.63 -12.19 -2.77
C ARG A 199 4.69 -13.59 -2.14
N LEU A 200 3.55 -14.18 -1.79
CA LEU A 200 3.49 -15.52 -1.21
C LEU A 200 3.99 -16.60 -2.18
N ARG A 201 3.78 -16.44 -3.50
CA ARG A 201 4.33 -17.38 -4.50
C ARG A 201 5.86 -17.38 -4.51
N GLN A 202 6.49 -16.22 -4.35
CA GLN A 202 7.95 -16.15 -4.24
C GLN A 202 8.45 -16.94 -3.02
N MET A 203 7.75 -16.82 -1.89
CA MET A 203 8.07 -17.58 -0.68
C MET A 203 7.85 -19.09 -0.86
N ILE A 204 6.78 -19.50 -1.54
CA ILE A 204 6.52 -20.93 -1.82
C ILE A 204 7.67 -21.55 -2.61
N VAL A 205 8.19 -20.86 -3.62
CA VAL A 205 9.34 -21.35 -4.39
C VAL A 205 10.54 -21.57 -3.47
N GLN A 206 10.83 -20.62 -2.58
CA GLN A 206 11.92 -20.75 -1.60
C GLN A 206 11.70 -21.93 -0.63
N PHE A 207 10.49 -22.13 -0.13
CA PHE A 207 10.18 -23.29 0.73
C PHE A 207 10.33 -24.62 -0.01
N GLN A 208 9.92 -24.67 -1.27
CA GLN A 208 10.08 -25.87 -2.11
C GLN A 208 11.54 -26.18 -2.42
N GLU A 209 12.37 -25.15 -2.65
CA GLU A 209 13.83 -25.30 -2.80
C GLU A 209 14.49 -25.86 -1.53
N LEU A 210 13.94 -25.56 -0.36
CA LEU A 210 14.36 -26.10 0.93
C LEU A 210 13.74 -27.47 1.27
N GLY A 211 12.93 -28.05 0.37
CA GLY A 211 12.32 -29.36 0.54
C GLY A 211 11.03 -29.40 1.38
N ALA A 212 10.40 -28.25 1.65
CA ALA A 212 9.14 -28.18 2.39
C ALA A 212 7.90 -28.14 1.45
N GLU A 213 6.80 -28.77 1.87
CA GLU A 213 5.55 -28.82 1.11
C GLU A 213 4.71 -27.53 1.28
N ALA A 214 5.13 -26.44 0.63
CA ALA A 214 4.39 -25.19 0.66
C ALA A 214 3.34 -25.05 -0.45
N TYR A 215 2.13 -24.60 -0.10
CA TYR A 215 1.03 -24.32 -1.02
C TYR A 215 0.23 -23.06 -0.66
N LEU A 216 -0.37 -22.47 -1.69
CA LEU A 216 -1.20 -21.27 -1.58
C LEU A 216 -2.69 -21.62 -1.51
N LEU A 217 -3.30 -21.35 -0.37
CA LEU A 217 -4.75 -21.40 -0.19
C LEU A 217 -5.40 -20.09 -0.65
N SER A 218 -6.58 -20.21 -1.26
CA SER A 218 -7.41 -19.06 -1.61
C SER A 218 -7.96 -18.36 -0.36
N PRO A 219 -8.05 -17.02 -0.30
CA PRO A 219 -7.61 -16.07 -1.35
C PRO A 219 -6.09 -15.86 -1.39
N ALA A 220 -5.41 -15.76 -0.24
CA ALA A 220 -3.96 -15.52 -0.15
C ALA A 220 -3.38 -15.99 1.21
N ARG A 221 -3.46 -17.30 1.51
CA ARG A 221 -2.91 -17.88 2.73
C ARG A 221 -1.84 -18.92 2.38
N LEU A 222 -0.68 -18.82 3.01
CA LEU A 222 0.38 -19.82 2.87
C LEU A 222 0.12 -20.96 3.85
N LYS A 223 0.23 -22.20 3.37
CA LYS A 223 0.31 -23.40 4.20
C LYS A 223 1.61 -24.11 3.83
N VAL A 224 2.38 -24.50 4.84
CA VAL A 224 3.66 -25.23 4.76
C VAL A 224 3.51 -26.53 5.53
#